data_AF-A0A1V6FF38-F1
#
_entry.id   AF-A0A1V6FF38-F1
#
_cell.length_a   1.000
_cell.length_b   1.000
_cell.length_c   1.000
_cell.angle_alpha   90.00
_cell.angle_beta   90.00
_cell.angle_gamma   90.00
#
_symmetry.space_group_name_H-M   'P 1'
#
loop_
_entity.id
_entity.type
_entity.pdbx_description
1 polymer ?
#
loop_
_entity_poly.entity_id
_entity_poly.type
_entity_poly.pdbx_seq_one_letter_code
_entity_poly.pdbx_strand_id
1 'polypeptide(L)'
;MYRYLNNPRLQLFFISPNVCAAWLAMMIVLLFGFACICWQKKTKSRWIACCLFAVILGLSGLLAMTYSRGGILSALLAMTAFSALTRSKIAMGWVVVFLLGVFLLLPSGAARMRSMTQIHDGSILHRFWLWRGACGVTAMRPCRGWSPHACGKLYAQWYQPESVREHYRTMISDVLTISVRHGFRILFPLLLVCFAILWIAGRNAYSSRSAILAGLLCSCLSYLVGSCFSTLYEQPEVFPWFLCNLIVTFCFTAGNCLIKKFAFRPLLDCCVPFAAALLVCGAIWFVGCWTNLSMSYRHFEYRPMRQGEEKNLVLTAFPCQKPKALAIFFLPADAFGGDKKIYGLPSFREWLKDGYAIVSVALESGRQGLEASKIALNMAAEAAGGLPMLVVGVGIVGNFALLNSDAKARALGLCGFIGIKASIDWPLEDLSPLAHVAEIEVPGYIMDDDNDTMDEFLQAAKAENKSVQGLLFPETSTTMTSEEEAAKVNQLVMELAAQLLQKEPRR
;
A
#
# COMPACT_ATOMS: atom_id res chain seq x y z
N MET A 1 21.89 -9.46 -12.13
CA MET A 1 21.02 -9.49 -13.34
C MET A 1 19.68 -10.09 -12.94
N TYR A 2 18.60 -9.31 -12.91
CA TYR A 2 17.27 -9.78 -12.51
C TYR A 2 16.67 -10.65 -13.62
N ARG A 3 16.07 -11.80 -13.32
CA ARG A 3 15.45 -12.69 -14.33
C ARG A 3 13.92 -12.64 -14.21
N TYR A 4 13.21 -12.56 -15.35
CA TYR A 4 11.75 -12.68 -15.43
C TYR A 4 11.42 -13.69 -16.52
N LEU A 5 10.66 -14.75 -16.19
CA LEU A 5 10.37 -15.86 -17.11
C LEU A 5 11.65 -16.40 -17.79
N ASN A 6 12.72 -16.64 -17.00
CA ASN A 6 14.06 -17.04 -17.46
C ASN A 6 14.80 -16.07 -18.40
N ASN A 7 14.22 -14.91 -18.72
CA ASN A 7 14.87 -13.88 -19.51
C ASN A 7 15.56 -12.86 -18.59
N PRO A 8 16.85 -12.54 -18.83
CA PRO A 8 17.51 -11.48 -18.07
C PRO A 8 16.91 -10.12 -18.42
N ARG A 9 16.45 -9.40 -17.39
CA ARG A 9 15.97 -8.02 -17.49
C ARG A 9 17.10 -7.06 -17.17
N LEU A 10 17.25 -6.05 -18.02
CA LEU A 10 18.19 -4.97 -17.78
C LEU A 10 17.67 -4.07 -16.64
N GLN A 11 18.51 -3.87 -15.62
CA GLN A 11 18.24 -3.02 -14.47
C GLN A 11 19.28 -1.88 -14.33
N LEU A 12 20.45 -2.02 -14.98
CA LEU A 12 21.61 -1.14 -14.80
C LEU A 12 21.93 -0.96 -13.30
N PHE A 13 22.03 0.28 -12.81
CA PHE A 13 22.32 0.64 -11.43
C PHE A 13 21.07 0.98 -10.59
N PHE A 14 19.87 0.85 -11.16
CA PHE A 14 18.62 1.16 -10.45
C PHE A 14 18.18 0.00 -9.56
N ILE A 15 17.27 0.25 -8.60
CA ILE A 15 16.74 -0.81 -7.72
C ILE A 15 15.81 -1.79 -8.44
N SER A 16 15.21 -1.40 -9.57
CA SER A 16 14.37 -2.28 -10.38
C SER A 16 14.41 -1.93 -11.87
N PRO A 17 14.13 -2.91 -12.76
CA PRO A 17 14.01 -2.67 -14.19
C PRO A 17 12.93 -1.64 -14.56
N ASN A 18 11.87 -1.50 -13.75
CA ASN A 18 10.79 -0.55 -14.05
C ASN A 18 11.23 0.90 -13.78
N VAL A 19 12.01 1.13 -12.71
CA VAL A 19 12.60 2.44 -12.39
C VAL A 19 13.61 2.83 -13.46
N CYS A 20 14.48 1.90 -13.87
CA CYS A 20 15.40 2.09 -14.99
C CYS A 20 14.66 2.49 -16.27
N ALA A 21 13.57 1.79 -16.60
CA ALA A 21 12.81 2.05 -17.82
C ALA A 21 12.13 3.41 -17.82
N ALA A 22 11.57 3.85 -16.68
CA ALA A 22 10.97 5.17 -16.55
C ALA A 22 12.00 6.28 -16.78
N TRP A 23 13.20 6.14 -16.20
CA TRP A 23 14.30 7.07 -16.43
C TRP A 23 14.75 7.09 -17.89
N LEU A 24 14.94 5.92 -18.52
CA LEU A 24 15.32 5.83 -19.93
C LEU A 24 14.28 6.48 -20.85
N ALA A 25 12.99 6.26 -20.61
CA ALA A 25 11.91 6.87 -21.40
C ALA A 25 11.93 8.41 -21.30
N MET A 26 12.13 8.95 -20.10
CA MET A 26 12.28 10.40 -19.90
C MET A 26 13.48 10.97 -20.68
N MET A 27 14.64 10.30 -20.61
CA MET A 27 15.87 10.74 -21.27
C MET A 27 15.77 10.67 -22.79
N ILE A 28 15.20 9.60 -23.34
CA ILE A 28 14.95 9.44 -24.78
C ILE A 28 14.18 10.64 -25.33
N VAL A 29 13.05 10.98 -24.70
CA VAL A 29 12.16 12.05 -25.18
C VAL A 29 12.83 13.43 -25.04
N LEU A 30 13.55 13.65 -23.93
CA LEU A 30 14.27 14.89 -23.69
C LEU A 30 15.38 15.12 -24.74
N LEU A 31 16.22 14.10 -24.95
CA LEU A 31 17.31 14.14 -25.94
C LEU A 31 16.75 14.27 -27.36
N PHE A 32 15.60 13.70 -27.66
CA PHE A 32 14.94 13.84 -28.95
C PHE A 32 14.59 15.29 -29.26
N GLY A 33 14.09 16.03 -28.27
CA GLY A 33 13.86 17.48 -28.37
C GLY A 33 15.13 18.24 -28.70
N PHE A 34 16.24 17.95 -28.01
CA PHE A 34 17.55 18.56 -28.28
C PHE A 34 18.09 18.20 -29.67
N ALA A 35 18.00 16.94 -30.08
CA ALA A 35 18.44 16.48 -31.39
C ALA A 35 17.70 17.20 -32.53
N CYS A 36 16.38 17.37 -32.40
CA CYS A 36 15.57 18.10 -33.39
C CYS A 36 16.00 19.56 -33.56
N ILE A 37 16.39 20.26 -32.48
CA ILE A 37 16.88 21.64 -32.57
C ILE A 37 18.23 21.69 -33.28
N CYS A 38 19.15 20.81 -32.89
CA CYS A 38 20.48 20.74 -33.47
C CYS A 38 20.42 20.44 -34.97
N TRP A 39 19.45 19.63 -35.40
CA TRP A 39 19.21 19.29 -36.81
C TRP A 39 18.80 20.51 -37.66
N GLN A 40 18.02 21.43 -37.07
CA GLN A 40 17.54 22.64 -37.74
C GLN A 40 18.61 23.74 -37.86
N LYS A 41 19.75 23.62 -37.17
CA LYS A 41 20.84 24.62 -37.19
C LYS A 41 21.89 24.33 -38.27
N LYS A 42 22.93 25.20 -38.34
CA LYS A 42 24.05 25.12 -39.30
C LYS A 42 24.77 23.76 -39.27
N THR A 43 25.56 23.47 -40.30
CA THR A 43 26.18 22.16 -40.60
C THR A 43 26.91 21.50 -39.42
N LYS A 44 27.65 22.27 -38.58
CA LYS A 44 28.34 21.71 -37.38
C LYS A 44 27.37 21.17 -36.32
N SER A 45 26.19 21.80 -36.15
CA SER A 45 25.16 21.33 -35.21
C SER A 45 24.45 20.07 -35.68
N ARG A 46 24.47 19.77 -36.99
CA ARG A 46 23.89 18.53 -37.52
C ARG A 46 24.68 17.30 -37.12
N TRP A 47 26.01 17.40 -37.02
CA TRP A 47 26.83 16.31 -36.46
C TRP A 47 26.45 15.99 -35.02
N ILE A 48 26.24 17.02 -34.19
CA ILE A 48 25.74 16.85 -32.82
C ILE A 48 24.37 16.14 -32.82
N ALA A 49 23.47 16.54 -33.73
CA ALA A 49 22.17 15.87 -33.86
C ALA A 49 22.30 14.40 -34.26
N CYS A 50 23.20 14.04 -35.19
CA CYS A 50 23.47 12.64 -35.54
C CYS A 50 23.98 11.84 -34.34
N CYS A 51 24.93 12.40 -33.57
CA CYS A 51 25.43 11.76 -32.35
C CYS A 51 24.31 11.56 -31.32
N LEU A 52 23.44 12.56 -31.13
CA LEU A 52 22.29 12.45 -30.23
C LEU A 52 21.29 11.39 -30.70
N PHE A 53 21.00 11.30 -32.01
CA PHE A 53 20.13 10.24 -32.54
C PHE A 53 20.75 8.84 -32.36
N ALA A 54 22.07 8.70 -32.50
CA ALA A 54 22.76 7.44 -32.20
C ALA A 54 22.65 7.06 -30.72
N VAL A 55 22.83 8.03 -29.81
CA VAL A 55 22.62 7.83 -28.36
C VAL A 55 21.18 7.44 -28.06
N ILE A 56 20.20 8.13 -28.65
CA ILE A 56 18.76 7.82 -28.50
C ILE A 56 18.47 6.39 -28.95
N LEU A 57 19.03 5.95 -30.08
CA LEU A 57 18.87 4.58 -30.56
C LEU A 57 19.45 3.56 -29.57
N GLY A 58 20.64 3.83 -29.01
CA GLY A 58 21.23 3.02 -27.95
C GLY A 58 20.35 2.93 -26.69
N LEU A 59 19.87 4.08 -26.18
CA LEU A 59 18.96 4.14 -25.03
C LEU A 59 17.63 3.42 -25.30
N SER A 60 17.14 3.48 -26.54
CA SER A 60 15.94 2.75 -26.97
C SER A 60 16.16 1.23 -26.90
N GLY A 61 17.33 0.76 -27.34
CA GLY A 61 17.73 -0.64 -27.17
C GLY A 61 17.76 -1.06 -25.69
N LEU A 62 18.37 -0.25 -24.83
CA LEU A 62 18.39 -0.49 -23.38
C LEU A 62 16.98 -0.52 -22.79
N LEU A 63 16.11 0.42 -23.17
CA LEU A 63 14.72 0.47 -22.73
C LEU A 63 14.00 -0.83 -23.08
N ALA A 64 14.18 -1.32 -24.31
CA ALA A 64 13.56 -2.57 -24.76
C ALA A 64 14.09 -3.79 -23.98
N MET A 65 15.36 -3.77 -23.54
CA MET A 65 15.96 -4.81 -22.69
C MET A 65 15.49 -4.78 -21.22
N THR A 66 14.81 -3.72 -20.76
CA THR A 66 14.25 -3.67 -19.38
C THR A 66 13.00 -4.54 -19.20
N TYR A 67 12.31 -4.90 -20.28
CA TYR A 67 10.99 -5.56 -20.27
C TYR A 67 9.92 -4.84 -19.45
N SER A 68 10.07 -3.52 -19.22
CA SER A 68 9.06 -2.74 -18.51
C SER A 68 7.96 -2.29 -19.48
N ARG A 69 6.79 -2.95 -19.41
CA ARG A 69 5.60 -2.56 -20.20
C ARG A 69 5.21 -1.09 -19.93
N GLY A 70 5.32 -0.64 -18.68
CA GLY A 70 5.05 0.74 -18.29
C GLY A 70 6.03 1.74 -18.89
N GLY A 71 7.33 1.41 -18.93
CA GLY A 71 8.35 2.29 -19.52
C GLY A 71 8.28 2.36 -21.05
N ILE A 72 7.92 1.26 -21.72
CA ILE A 72 7.66 1.25 -23.16
C ILE A 72 6.41 2.11 -23.47
N LEU A 73 5.32 1.91 -22.74
CA LEU A 73 4.10 2.69 -22.91
C LEU A 73 4.33 4.18 -22.67
N SER A 74 5.10 4.54 -21.64
CA SER A 74 5.42 5.95 -21.36
C SER A 74 6.22 6.59 -22.48
N ALA A 75 7.23 5.91 -23.03
CA ALA A 75 8.01 6.41 -24.16
C ALA A 75 7.15 6.58 -25.42
N LEU A 76 6.29 5.60 -25.73
CA LEU A 76 5.40 5.65 -26.89
C LEU A 76 4.39 6.81 -26.80
N LEU A 77 3.72 6.97 -25.66
CA LEU A 77 2.75 8.05 -25.46
C LEU A 77 3.43 9.43 -25.48
N ALA A 78 4.58 9.56 -24.82
CA ALA A 78 5.33 10.81 -24.80
C ALA A 78 5.86 11.20 -26.20
N MET A 79 6.36 10.23 -26.98
CA MET A 79 6.84 10.52 -28.34
C MET A 79 5.70 10.81 -29.32
N THR A 80 4.55 10.15 -29.15
CA THR A 80 3.34 10.46 -29.92
C THR A 80 2.84 11.88 -29.61
N ALA A 81 2.84 12.27 -28.34
CA ALA A 81 2.53 13.66 -27.95
C ALA A 81 3.56 14.65 -28.52
N PHE A 82 4.85 14.34 -28.46
CA PHE A 82 5.91 15.16 -29.05
C PHE A 82 5.68 15.38 -30.56
N SER A 83 5.37 14.29 -31.27
CA SER A 83 5.04 14.33 -32.69
C SER A 83 3.83 15.21 -32.98
N ALA A 84 2.73 15.06 -32.22
CA ALA A 84 1.52 15.87 -32.38
C ALA A 84 1.78 17.37 -32.13
N LEU A 85 2.57 17.70 -31.11
CA LEU A 85 2.89 19.09 -30.74
C LEU A 85 3.81 19.78 -31.75
N THR A 86 4.78 19.04 -32.30
CA THR A 86 5.79 19.59 -33.22
C THR A 86 5.45 19.36 -34.70
N ARG A 87 4.46 18.51 -34.99
CA ARG A 87 4.15 17.97 -36.32
C ARG A 87 5.34 17.27 -36.97
N SER A 88 6.22 16.67 -36.16
CA SER A 88 7.45 16.03 -36.61
C SER A 88 7.19 14.63 -37.15
N LYS A 89 7.34 14.45 -38.46
CA LYS A 89 7.32 13.12 -39.10
C LYS A 89 8.46 12.22 -38.60
N ILE A 90 9.60 12.80 -38.22
CA ILE A 90 10.76 12.06 -37.69
C ILE A 90 10.41 11.40 -36.35
N ALA A 91 9.65 12.07 -35.48
CA ALA A 91 9.18 11.50 -34.22
C ALA A 91 8.25 10.29 -34.45
N MET A 92 7.32 10.38 -35.41
CA MET A 92 6.51 9.21 -35.80
C MET A 92 7.36 8.09 -36.39
N GLY A 93 8.34 8.44 -37.23
CA GLY A 93 9.29 7.48 -37.77
C GLY A 93 10.04 6.73 -36.66
N TRP A 94 10.49 7.45 -35.61
CA TRP A 94 11.09 6.82 -34.44
C TRP A 94 10.12 5.87 -33.73
N VAL A 95 8.85 6.22 -33.55
CA VAL A 95 7.86 5.32 -32.93
C VAL A 95 7.73 4.02 -33.71
N VAL A 96 7.60 4.12 -35.04
CA VAL A 96 7.52 2.95 -35.93
C VAL A 96 8.80 2.12 -35.87
N VAL A 97 9.97 2.76 -35.99
CA VAL A 97 11.28 2.08 -35.93
C VAL A 97 11.52 1.45 -34.56
N PHE A 98 11.11 2.10 -33.47
CA PHE A 98 11.26 1.56 -32.12
C PHE A 98 10.42 0.31 -31.95
N LEU A 99 9.14 0.34 -32.37
CA LEU A 99 8.28 -0.83 -32.38
C LEU A 99 8.92 -1.95 -33.21
N LEU A 100 9.25 -1.69 -34.49
CA LEU A 100 9.93 -2.64 -35.38
C LEU A 100 11.25 -3.16 -34.80
N GLY A 101 12.03 -2.32 -34.13
CA GLY A 101 13.29 -2.69 -33.48
C GLY A 101 13.07 -3.62 -32.29
N VAL A 102 12.03 -3.39 -31.49
CA VAL A 102 11.62 -4.33 -30.43
C VAL A 102 11.21 -5.68 -31.04
N PHE A 103 10.56 -5.69 -32.21
CA PHE A 103 10.18 -6.92 -32.92
C PHE A 103 11.36 -7.69 -33.52
N LEU A 104 12.27 -6.99 -34.19
CA LEU A 104 13.27 -7.59 -35.08
C LEU A 104 14.65 -7.77 -34.44
N LEU A 105 15.06 -6.87 -33.53
CA LEU A 105 16.44 -6.82 -33.04
C LEU A 105 16.65 -7.50 -31.70
N LEU A 106 15.58 -7.88 -31.01
CA LEU A 106 15.65 -8.56 -29.73
C LEU A 106 15.57 -10.09 -29.90
N PRO A 107 16.50 -10.88 -29.32
CA PRO A 107 16.45 -12.34 -29.39
C PRO A 107 15.11 -12.90 -28.90
N SER A 108 14.37 -13.62 -29.77
CA SER A 108 13.02 -14.11 -29.47
C SER A 108 11.93 -13.02 -29.41
N GLY A 109 12.03 -11.94 -30.19
CA GLY A 109 11.07 -10.83 -30.23
C GLY A 109 9.58 -11.23 -30.28
N ALA A 110 9.24 -12.29 -31.01
CA ALA A 110 7.87 -12.85 -31.04
C ALA A 110 7.42 -13.46 -29.70
N ALA A 111 8.31 -14.18 -29.00
CA ALA A 111 8.04 -14.68 -27.64
C ALA A 111 7.96 -13.55 -26.61
N ARG A 112 8.74 -12.48 -26.81
CA ARG A 112 8.70 -11.26 -25.98
C ARG A 112 7.41 -10.47 -26.17
N MET A 113 6.86 -10.46 -27.38
CA MET A 113 5.53 -9.92 -27.66
C MET A 113 4.44 -10.74 -26.96
N ARG A 114 4.47 -12.07 -27.08
CA ARG A 114 3.50 -12.94 -26.40
C ARG A 114 3.50 -12.71 -24.88
N SER A 115 4.67 -12.58 -24.26
CA SER A 115 4.74 -12.26 -22.83
C SER A 115 4.25 -10.84 -22.50
N MET A 116 4.42 -9.87 -23.40
CA MET A 116 3.84 -8.52 -23.25
C MET A 116 2.30 -8.51 -23.41
N THR A 117 1.73 -9.38 -24.24
CA THR A 117 0.28 -9.45 -24.52
C THR A 117 -0.48 -10.45 -23.65
N GLN A 118 0.21 -11.31 -22.90
CA GLN A 118 -0.44 -12.17 -21.91
C GLN A 118 -0.93 -11.32 -20.73
N ILE A 119 -2.22 -10.98 -20.76
CA ILE A 119 -2.94 -10.21 -19.73
C ILE A 119 -3.23 -11.09 -18.50
N HIS A 120 -3.30 -12.41 -18.67
CA HIS A 120 -3.44 -13.40 -17.58
C HIS A 120 -2.13 -13.73 -16.85
N ASP A 121 -1.05 -12.97 -17.10
CA ASP A 121 0.17 -13.07 -16.31
C ASP A 121 -0.11 -12.57 -14.88
N GLY A 122 0.19 -13.39 -13.87
CA GLY A 122 -0.15 -13.12 -12.46
C GLY A 122 0.30 -11.73 -12.00
N SER A 123 1.42 -11.22 -12.54
CA SER A 123 1.93 -9.89 -12.21
C SER A 123 0.99 -8.73 -12.62
N ILE A 124 0.23 -8.84 -13.72
CA ILE A 124 -0.72 -7.80 -14.13
C ILE A 124 -1.97 -7.84 -13.26
N LEU A 125 -2.53 -9.03 -13.04
CA LEU A 125 -3.71 -9.21 -12.23
C LEU A 125 -3.47 -8.72 -10.79
N HIS A 126 -2.30 -9.05 -10.22
CA HIS A 126 -1.91 -8.57 -8.90
C HIS A 126 -1.83 -7.04 -8.82
N ARG A 127 -1.39 -6.36 -9.89
CA ARG A 127 -1.39 -4.88 -9.93
C ARG A 127 -2.81 -4.31 -10.00
N PHE A 128 -3.72 -4.92 -10.75
CA PHE A 128 -5.10 -4.47 -10.77
C PHE A 128 -5.78 -4.63 -9.41
N TRP A 129 -5.51 -5.74 -8.70
CA TRP A 129 -5.96 -5.91 -7.33
C TRP A 129 -5.35 -4.87 -6.39
N LEU A 130 -4.05 -4.64 -6.49
CA LEU A 130 -3.36 -3.61 -5.71
C LEU A 130 -3.93 -2.21 -5.96
N TRP A 131 -4.17 -1.84 -7.22
CA TRP A 131 -4.73 -0.54 -7.58
C TRP A 131 -6.17 -0.39 -7.11
N ARG A 132 -6.99 -1.43 -7.30
CA ARG A 132 -8.37 -1.45 -6.81
C ARG A 132 -8.41 -1.29 -5.29
N GLY A 133 -7.56 -2.03 -4.58
CA GLY A 133 -7.42 -1.91 -3.12
C GLY A 133 -6.92 -0.53 -2.70
N ALA A 134 -5.95 0.07 -3.39
CA ALA A 134 -5.47 1.42 -3.12
C ALA A 134 -6.59 2.47 -3.22
N CYS A 135 -7.43 2.36 -4.27
CA CYS A 135 -8.62 3.19 -4.42
C CYS A 135 -9.59 2.99 -3.24
N GLY A 136 -9.87 1.74 -2.86
CA GLY A 136 -10.75 1.41 -1.72
C GLY A 136 -10.26 2.03 -0.41
N VAL A 137 -8.97 1.87 -0.11
CA VAL A 137 -8.31 2.49 1.05
C VAL A 137 -8.42 4.01 0.99
N THR A 138 -8.15 4.63 -0.17
CA THR A 138 -8.24 6.10 -0.33
C THR A 138 -9.67 6.60 -0.09
N ALA A 139 -10.68 5.93 -0.63
CA ALA A 139 -12.08 6.36 -0.52
C ALA A 139 -12.62 6.36 0.92
N MET A 140 -12.03 5.58 1.82
CA MET A 140 -12.39 5.58 3.25
C MET A 140 -11.89 6.82 4.00
N ARG A 141 -10.75 7.39 3.59
CA ARG A 141 -10.18 8.62 4.19
C ARG A 141 -9.69 9.59 3.11
N PRO A 142 -10.59 10.09 2.24
CA PRO A 142 -10.20 10.78 1.02
C PRO A 142 -9.48 12.11 1.30
N CYS A 143 -9.82 12.81 2.38
CA CYS A 143 -9.22 14.12 2.65
C CYS A 143 -7.91 14.08 3.44
N ARG A 144 -7.74 13.09 4.33
CA ARG A 144 -6.62 13.05 5.29
C ARG A 144 -5.57 11.99 4.96
N GLY A 145 -5.92 10.99 4.15
CA GLY A 145 -5.10 9.79 3.97
C GLY A 145 -5.02 8.97 5.25
N TRP A 146 -4.04 8.06 5.29
CA TRP A 146 -3.87 7.10 6.37
C TRP A 146 -2.57 7.32 7.14
N SER A 147 -2.70 7.31 8.47
CA SER A 147 -1.65 6.99 9.41
C SER A 147 -2.05 5.67 10.07
N PRO A 148 -1.22 4.61 9.99
CA PRO A 148 0.18 4.61 9.56
C PRO A 148 0.38 4.63 8.03
N HIS A 149 1.52 5.19 7.55
CA HIS A 149 1.77 5.46 6.12
C HIS A 149 2.24 4.26 5.27
N ALA A 150 2.33 3.05 5.83
CA ALA A 150 2.74 1.87 5.07
C ALA A 150 1.57 1.32 4.26
N CYS A 151 1.35 1.93 3.09
CA CYS A 151 0.23 1.62 2.21
C CYS A 151 0.12 0.14 1.89
N GLY A 152 1.24 -0.50 1.53
CA GLY A 152 1.19 -1.90 1.11
C GLY A 152 0.75 -2.86 2.22
N LYS A 153 1.05 -2.55 3.50
CA LYS A 153 0.51 -3.31 4.65
C LYS A 153 -1.01 -3.09 4.81
N LEU A 154 -1.50 -1.86 4.61
CA LEU A 154 -2.95 -1.58 4.61
C LEU A 154 -3.68 -2.34 3.49
N TYR A 155 -3.08 -2.41 2.30
CA TYR A 155 -3.61 -3.22 1.22
C TYR A 155 -3.61 -4.71 1.60
N ALA A 156 -2.49 -5.22 2.09
CA ALA A 156 -2.30 -6.64 2.42
C ALA A 156 -3.35 -7.14 3.40
N GLN A 157 -3.64 -6.33 4.41
CA GLN A 157 -4.62 -6.67 5.43
C GLN A 157 -6.06 -6.68 4.91
N TRP A 158 -6.42 -5.63 4.16
CA TRP A 158 -7.83 -5.34 3.89
C TRP A 158 -8.30 -5.82 2.52
N TYR A 159 -7.45 -5.70 1.50
CA TYR A 159 -7.85 -5.89 0.09
C TYR A 159 -7.08 -6.98 -0.65
N GLN A 160 -5.93 -7.45 -0.15
CA GLN A 160 -5.17 -8.51 -0.82
C GLN A 160 -5.95 -9.83 -0.79
N PRO A 161 -6.21 -10.45 -1.95
CA PRO A 161 -6.83 -11.77 -1.98
C PRO A 161 -5.95 -12.81 -1.29
N GLU A 162 -6.58 -13.80 -0.64
CA GLU A 162 -5.89 -14.88 0.08
C GLU A 162 -4.98 -15.72 -0.83
N SER A 163 -5.27 -15.78 -2.14
CA SER A 163 -4.45 -16.47 -3.13
C SER A 163 -3.14 -15.75 -3.48
N VAL A 164 -2.94 -14.52 -3.02
CA VAL A 164 -1.78 -13.69 -3.35
C VAL A 164 -0.87 -13.52 -2.14
N ARG A 165 0.40 -13.90 -2.29
CA ARG A 165 1.41 -13.85 -1.22
C ARG A 165 2.48 -12.77 -1.39
N GLU A 166 2.23 -11.82 -2.28
CA GLU A 166 3.16 -10.75 -2.60
C GLU A 166 3.23 -9.71 -1.47
N HIS A 167 4.45 -9.27 -1.15
CA HIS A 167 4.69 -8.26 -0.13
C HIS A 167 4.91 -6.90 -0.76
N TYR A 168 4.02 -5.95 -0.44
CA TYR A 168 4.07 -4.60 -1.00
C TYR A 168 4.52 -3.58 0.04
N ARG A 169 5.47 -2.73 -0.35
CA ARG A 169 5.82 -1.52 0.41
C ARG A 169 4.93 -0.33 0.03
N THR A 170 4.63 -0.19 -1.26
CA THR A 170 3.86 0.92 -1.86
C THR A 170 2.75 0.39 -2.74
N MET A 171 1.95 1.27 -3.34
CA MET A 171 0.89 0.89 -4.29
C MET A 171 1.39 0.68 -5.73
N ILE A 172 2.72 0.67 -5.93
CA ILE A 172 3.37 0.57 -7.26
C ILE A 172 2.80 1.62 -8.24
N SER A 173 2.52 2.81 -7.70
CA SER A 173 2.08 3.98 -8.44
C SER A 173 2.25 5.22 -7.56
N ASP A 174 2.80 6.31 -8.08
CA ASP A 174 2.94 7.57 -7.35
C ASP A 174 1.55 8.09 -6.92
N VAL A 175 0.63 8.20 -7.88
CA VAL A 175 -0.71 8.75 -7.68
C VAL A 175 -1.46 7.98 -6.58
N LEU A 176 -1.46 6.64 -6.65
CA LEU A 176 -2.17 5.81 -5.66
C LEU A 176 -1.43 5.74 -4.31
N THR A 177 -0.10 5.81 -4.31
CA THR A 177 0.66 5.81 -3.05
C THR A 177 0.41 7.12 -2.30
N ILE A 178 0.46 8.26 -2.99
CA ILE A 178 0.19 9.59 -2.43
C ILE A 178 -1.27 9.68 -1.97
N SER A 179 -2.22 9.16 -2.76
CA SER A 179 -3.64 9.18 -2.38
C SER A 179 -3.90 8.41 -1.09
N VAL A 180 -3.26 7.26 -0.90
CA VAL A 180 -3.43 6.46 0.32
C VAL A 180 -2.75 7.14 1.52
N ARG A 181 -1.53 7.67 1.38
CA ARG A 181 -0.80 8.28 2.50
C ARG A 181 -1.38 9.59 2.97
N HIS A 182 -1.77 10.44 2.02
CA HIS A 182 -2.06 11.85 2.28
C HIS A 182 -3.46 12.29 1.84
N GLY A 183 -4.19 11.42 1.14
CA GLY A 183 -5.48 11.77 0.56
C GLY A 183 -5.37 12.77 -0.59
N PHE A 184 -6.54 13.20 -1.05
CA PHE A 184 -6.72 14.21 -2.08
C PHE A 184 -6.28 15.61 -1.64
N ARG A 185 -6.13 15.87 -0.34
CA ARG A 185 -5.59 17.16 0.15
C ARG A 185 -4.20 17.45 -0.42
N ILE A 186 -3.37 16.43 -0.62
CA ILE A 186 -2.03 16.58 -1.22
C ILE A 186 -2.04 16.17 -2.69
N LEU A 187 -2.74 15.09 -3.05
CA LEU A 187 -2.74 14.62 -4.44
C LEU A 187 -3.37 15.64 -5.40
N PHE A 188 -4.50 16.25 -5.05
CA PHE A 188 -5.22 17.14 -5.97
C PHE A 188 -4.41 18.41 -6.31
N PRO A 189 -3.83 19.16 -5.33
CA PRO A 189 -2.97 20.30 -5.65
C PRO A 189 -1.73 19.91 -6.46
N LEU A 190 -1.11 18.75 -6.17
CA LEU A 190 0.05 18.27 -6.91
C LEU A 190 -0.27 18.02 -8.39
N LEU A 191 -1.37 17.30 -8.65
CA LEU A 191 -1.83 17.03 -10.01
C LEU A 191 -2.25 18.33 -10.72
N LEU A 192 -2.92 19.24 -10.01
CA LEU A 192 -3.33 20.54 -10.56
C LEU A 192 -2.10 21.33 -11.05
N VAL A 193 -1.04 21.42 -10.25
CA VAL A 193 0.20 22.11 -10.63
C VAL A 193 0.86 21.42 -11.83
N CYS A 194 0.99 20.09 -11.80
CA CYS A 194 1.59 19.35 -12.91
C CYS A 194 0.81 19.55 -14.22
N PHE A 195 -0.52 19.38 -14.18
CA PHE A 195 -1.36 19.54 -15.36
C PHE A 195 -1.44 20.99 -15.85
N ALA A 196 -1.37 21.99 -14.95
CA ALA A 196 -1.32 23.39 -15.35
C ALA A 196 -0.03 23.71 -16.11
N ILE A 197 1.12 23.28 -15.59
CA ILE A 197 2.41 23.45 -16.29
C ILE A 197 2.36 22.74 -17.64
N LEU A 198 1.93 21.47 -17.69
CA LEU A 198 1.87 20.71 -18.93
C LEU A 198 0.90 21.30 -19.96
N TRP A 199 -0.26 21.79 -19.51
CA TRP A 199 -1.26 22.39 -20.40
C TRP A 199 -0.74 23.67 -21.06
N ILE A 200 -0.21 24.61 -20.25
CA ILE A 200 0.28 25.90 -20.75
C ILE A 200 1.52 25.68 -21.62
N ALA A 201 2.46 24.84 -21.18
CA ALA A 201 3.64 24.48 -21.96
C ALA A 201 3.26 23.77 -23.27
N GLY A 202 2.25 22.90 -23.26
CA GLY A 202 1.74 22.21 -24.44
C GLY A 202 1.12 23.16 -25.46
N ARG A 203 0.26 24.10 -25.02
CA ARG A 203 -0.29 25.15 -25.89
C ARG A 203 0.82 26.00 -26.53
N ASN A 204 1.81 26.38 -25.74
CA ASN A 204 2.95 27.16 -26.22
C ASN A 204 3.81 26.35 -27.21
N ALA A 205 4.11 25.09 -26.90
CA ALA A 205 4.84 24.19 -27.79
C ALA A 205 4.10 23.98 -29.11
N TYR A 206 2.79 23.78 -29.08
CA TYR A 206 1.96 23.61 -30.27
C TYR A 206 1.93 24.86 -31.15
N SER A 207 1.75 26.04 -30.54
CA SER A 207 1.69 27.31 -31.29
C SER A 207 3.05 27.71 -31.85
N SER A 208 4.13 27.50 -31.10
CA SER A 208 5.49 27.89 -31.50
C SER A 208 6.22 26.82 -32.30
N ARG A 209 5.70 25.59 -32.32
CA ARG A 209 6.36 24.36 -32.82
C ARG A 209 7.76 24.16 -32.24
N SER A 210 7.96 24.60 -31.00
CA SER A 210 9.25 24.55 -30.32
C SER A 210 9.60 23.11 -29.91
N ALA A 211 10.57 22.51 -30.61
CA ALA A 211 11.03 21.15 -30.32
C ALA A 211 11.63 21.00 -28.91
N ILE A 212 12.29 22.05 -28.37
CA ILE A 212 12.84 22.00 -27.01
C ILE A 212 11.74 21.94 -25.96
N LEU A 213 10.73 22.79 -26.11
CA LEU A 213 9.63 22.86 -25.15
C LEU A 213 8.79 21.59 -25.21
N ALA A 214 8.55 21.06 -26.42
CA ALA A 214 7.91 19.77 -26.60
C ALA A 214 8.73 18.64 -25.95
N GLY A 215 10.07 18.64 -26.06
CA GLY A 215 10.94 17.63 -25.44
C GLY A 215 10.89 17.68 -23.91
N LEU A 216 11.02 18.87 -23.32
CA LEU A 216 10.92 19.10 -21.88
C LEU A 216 9.55 18.65 -21.32
N LEU A 217 8.47 19.11 -21.95
CA LEU A 217 7.09 18.74 -21.65
C LEU A 217 6.85 17.23 -21.74
N CYS A 218 7.19 16.62 -22.88
CA CYS A 218 6.87 15.21 -23.12
C CYS A 218 7.75 14.29 -22.27
N SER A 219 8.94 14.74 -21.86
CA SER A 219 9.74 14.03 -20.86
C SER A 219 9.06 14.06 -19.47
N CYS A 220 8.47 15.19 -19.06
CA CYS A 220 7.62 15.25 -17.86
C CYS A 220 6.37 14.35 -17.98
N LEU A 221 5.72 14.33 -19.15
CA LEU A 221 4.59 13.44 -19.43
C LEU A 221 5.02 11.96 -19.32
N SER A 222 6.20 11.60 -19.84
CA SER A 222 6.74 10.24 -19.71
C SER A 222 6.91 9.84 -18.24
N TYR A 223 7.37 10.74 -17.37
CA TYR A 223 7.43 10.47 -15.94
C TYR A 223 6.04 10.17 -15.37
N LEU A 224 5.04 11.04 -15.64
CA LEU A 224 3.68 10.87 -15.11
C LEU A 224 3.02 9.56 -15.58
N VAL A 225 3.23 9.16 -16.83
CA VAL A 225 2.74 7.86 -17.32
C VAL A 225 3.50 6.71 -16.67
N GLY A 226 4.83 6.81 -16.56
CA GLY A 226 5.67 5.79 -15.91
C GLY A 226 5.31 5.61 -14.43
N SER A 227 4.99 6.71 -13.75
CA SER A 227 4.60 6.71 -12.33
C SER A 227 3.21 6.16 -12.07
N CYS A 228 2.39 5.93 -13.10
CA CYS A 228 1.20 5.09 -12.96
C CYS A 228 1.55 3.63 -12.68
N PHE A 229 2.73 3.15 -13.10
CA PHE A 229 3.14 1.74 -13.01
C PHE A 229 4.28 1.48 -12.04
N SER A 230 4.79 2.50 -11.36
CA SER A 230 5.87 2.39 -10.38
C SER A 230 5.82 3.57 -9.42
N THR A 231 6.29 3.36 -8.18
CA THR A 231 6.48 4.46 -7.22
C THR A 231 7.84 5.08 -7.45
N LEU A 232 7.89 6.13 -8.28
CA LEU A 232 9.09 6.83 -8.71
C LEU A 232 9.46 8.00 -7.79
N TYR A 233 8.51 8.62 -7.08
CA TYR A 233 8.82 9.79 -6.24
C TYR A 233 9.71 9.44 -5.02
N GLU A 234 9.72 8.18 -4.60
CA GLU A 234 10.61 7.68 -3.54
C GLU A 234 12.00 7.28 -4.05
N GLN A 235 12.24 7.36 -5.37
CA GLN A 235 13.49 6.93 -6.00
C GLN A 235 14.40 8.15 -6.21
N PRO A 236 15.51 8.27 -5.46
CA PRO A 236 16.40 9.43 -5.56
C PRO A 236 17.08 9.54 -6.94
N GLU A 237 17.14 8.46 -7.71
CA GLU A 237 17.76 8.42 -9.03
C GLU A 237 16.85 8.95 -10.14
N VAL A 238 15.54 9.12 -9.90
CA VAL A 238 14.55 9.50 -10.92
C VAL A 238 13.78 10.76 -10.54
N PHE A 239 13.31 10.86 -9.29
CA PHE A 239 12.46 11.97 -8.88
C PHE A 239 13.11 13.36 -9.01
N PRO A 240 14.39 13.56 -8.63
CA PRO A 240 15.06 14.86 -8.81
C PRO A 240 15.15 15.29 -10.28
N TRP A 241 15.34 14.34 -11.21
CA TRP A 241 15.35 14.63 -12.65
C TRP A 241 13.98 15.11 -13.13
N PHE A 242 12.91 14.48 -12.67
CA PHE A 242 11.55 14.93 -12.97
C PHE A 242 11.29 16.34 -12.42
N LEU A 243 11.62 16.59 -11.15
CA LEU A 243 11.40 17.89 -10.54
C LEU A 243 12.20 18.99 -11.24
N CYS A 244 13.48 18.75 -11.54
CA CYS A 244 14.31 19.67 -12.30
C CYS A 244 13.72 19.95 -13.69
N ASN A 245 13.31 18.91 -14.41
CA ASN A 245 12.72 19.07 -15.74
C ASN A 245 11.38 19.82 -15.69
N LEU A 246 10.55 19.59 -14.67
CA LEU A 246 9.29 20.30 -14.47
C LEU A 246 9.54 21.79 -14.20
N ILE A 247 10.52 22.13 -13.36
CA ILE A 247 10.93 23.52 -13.08
C ILE A 247 11.47 24.19 -14.34
N VAL A 248 12.37 23.52 -15.09
CA VAL A 248 12.91 24.05 -16.35
C VAL A 248 11.79 24.26 -17.37
N THR A 249 10.83 23.33 -17.48
CA THR A 249 9.65 23.46 -18.34
C THR A 249 8.83 24.69 -17.95
N PHE A 250 8.57 24.88 -16.66
CA PHE A 250 7.84 26.04 -16.15
C PHE A 250 8.56 27.35 -16.48
N CYS A 251 9.84 27.48 -16.14
CA CYS A 251 10.64 28.68 -16.39
C CYS A 251 10.72 29.01 -17.88
N PHE A 252 10.95 28.01 -18.74
CA PHE A 252 11.01 28.18 -20.18
C PHE A 252 9.66 28.61 -20.76
N THR A 253 8.56 28.06 -20.24
CA THR A 253 7.20 28.43 -20.64
C THR A 253 6.87 29.85 -20.21
N ALA A 254 7.12 30.21 -18.95
CA ALA A 254 6.89 31.54 -18.41
C ALA A 254 7.68 32.60 -19.19
N GLY A 255 8.97 32.36 -19.45
CA GLY A 255 9.80 33.24 -20.27
C GLY A 255 9.24 33.45 -21.67
N ASN A 256 8.81 32.38 -22.35
CA ASN A 256 8.17 32.51 -23.66
C ASN A 256 6.83 33.26 -23.60
N CYS A 257 6.04 33.06 -22.54
CA CYS A 257 4.77 33.76 -22.37
C CYS A 257 4.97 35.27 -22.19
N LEU A 258 6.01 35.68 -21.45
CA LEU A 258 6.40 37.08 -21.28
C LEU A 258 6.88 37.70 -22.60
N ILE A 259 7.74 37.01 -23.34
CA ILE A 259 8.33 37.53 -24.59
C ILE A 259 7.29 37.61 -25.71
N LYS A 260 6.48 36.55 -25.89
CA LYS A 260 5.58 36.41 -27.06
C LYS A 260 4.16 36.91 -26.82
N LYS A 261 3.91 37.64 -25.71
CA LYS A 261 2.57 38.11 -25.29
C LYS A 261 1.52 37.00 -25.42
N PHE A 262 1.74 35.89 -24.72
CA PHE A 262 0.85 34.73 -24.78
C PHE A 262 -0.59 35.12 -24.39
N ALA A 263 -1.55 34.81 -25.27
CA ALA A 263 -2.96 35.05 -25.01
C ALA A 263 -3.50 34.01 -24.00
N PHE A 264 -3.38 34.34 -22.72
CA PHE A 264 -3.96 33.56 -21.63
C PHE A 264 -5.49 33.58 -21.74
N ARG A 265 -6.09 32.40 -21.72
CA ARG A 265 -7.54 32.20 -21.80
C ARG A 265 -7.99 31.66 -20.45
N PRO A 266 -8.38 32.51 -19.48
CA PRO A 266 -8.55 32.11 -18.09
C PRO A 266 -9.51 30.94 -17.91
N LEU A 267 -10.62 30.93 -18.65
CA LEU A 267 -11.58 29.84 -18.61
C LEU A 267 -10.94 28.51 -19.01
N LEU A 268 -10.24 28.46 -20.15
CA LEU A 268 -9.67 27.22 -20.67
C LEU A 268 -8.37 26.81 -19.94
N ASP A 269 -7.52 27.78 -19.59
CA ASP A 269 -6.22 27.53 -18.95
C ASP A 269 -6.32 27.16 -17.48
N CYS A 270 -7.40 27.54 -16.79
CA CYS A 270 -7.68 27.08 -15.43
C CYS A 270 -8.58 25.85 -15.41
N CYS A 271 -9.64 25.79 -16.24
CA CYS A 271 -10.60 24.69 -16.18
C CYS A 271 -10.02 23.37 -16.69
N VAL A 272 -9.16 23.35 -17.71
CA VAL A 272 -8.63 22.08 -18.23
C VAL A 272 -7.74 21.36 -17.21
N PRO A 273 -6.72 22.00 -16.59
CA PRO A 273 -5.93 21.36 -15.53
C PRO A 273 -6.78 20.95 -14.32
N PHE A 274 -7.73 21.80 -13.92
CA PHE A 274 -8.64 21.52 -12.81
C PHE A 274 -9.51 20.29 -13.10
N ALA A 275 -10.14 20.24 -14.28
CA ALA A 275 -10.96 19.11 -14.71
C ALA A 275 -10.13 17.82 -14.84
N ALA A 276 -8.90 17.90 -15.34
CA ALA A 276 -8.00 16.75 -15.43
C ALA A 276 -7.63 16.20 -14.04
N ALA A 277 -7.26 17.08 -13.10
CA ALA A 277 -6.96 16.68 -11.71
C ALA A 277 -8.20 16.11 -11.01
N LEU A 278 -9.37 16.74 -11.23
CA LEU A 278 -10.64 16.27 -10.70
C LEU A 278 -11.04 14.92 -11.27
N LEU A 279 -10.81 14.67 -12.56
CA LEU A 279 -11.10 13.39 -13.20
C LEU A 279 -10.26 12.27 -12.60
N VAL A 280 -8.95 12.49 -12.39
CA VAL A 280 -8.07 11.49 -11.78
C VAL A 280 -8.49 11.19 -10.34
N CYS A 281 -8.66 12.23 -9.50
CA CYS A 281 -9.08 12.04 -8.10
C CYS A 281 -10.50 11.44 -8.02
N GLY A 282 -11.41 11.91 -8.87
CA GLY A 282 -12.78 11.41 -8.96
C GLY A 282 -12.85 9.94 -9.39
N ALA A 283 -12.01 9.52 -10.35
CA ALA A 283 -11.90 8.12 -10.75
C ALA A 283 -11.38 7.24 -9.60
N ILE A 284 -10.34 7.68 -8.88
CA ILE A 284 -9.81 6.97 -7.70
C ILE A 284 -10.90 6.83 -6.65
N TRP A 285 -11.62 7.92 -6.36
CA TRP A 285 -12.68 7.93 -5.36
C TRP A 285 -13.85 7.01 -5.77
N PHE A 286 -14.32 7.13 -7.01
CA PHE A 286 -15.43 6.33 -7.54
C PHE A 286 -15.12 4.84 -7.53
N VAL A 287 -13.96 4.44 -8.07
CA VAL A 287 -13.51 3.04 -8.04
C VAL A 287 -13.33 2.55 -6.60
N GLY A 288 -12.89 3.42 -5.70
CA GLY A 288 -12.75 3.11 -4.29
C GLY A 288 -14.09 2.86 -3.60
N CYS A 289 -15.07 3.75 -3.78
CA CYS A 289 -16.43 3.56 -3.30
C CYS A 289 -17.03 2.26 -3.85
N TRP A 290 -16.91 2.02 -5.16
CA TRP A 290 -17.36 0.78 -5.79
C TRP A 290 -16.72 -0.47 -5.18
N THR A 291 -15.42 -0.41 -4.91
CA THR A 291 -14.71 -1.53 -4.27
C THR A 291 -15.21 -1.77 -2.85
N ASN A 292 -15.47 -0.70 -2.10
CA ASN A 292 -15.90 -0.80 -0.71
C ASN A 292 -17.33 -1.35 -0.58
N LEU A 293 -18.19 -1.17 -1.59
CA LEU A 293 -19.52 -1.79 -1.64
C LEU A 293 -19.46 -3.33 -1.64
N SER A 294 -18.38 -3.91 -2.16
CA SER A 294 -18.19 -5.38 -2.21
C SER A 294 -17.55 -5.97 -0.95
N MET A 295 -17.21 -5.15 0.05
CA MET A 295 -16.53 -5.63 1.26
C MET A 295 -17.53 -6.03 2.36
N SER A 296 -17.15 -7.01 3.18
CA SER A 296 -17.96 -7.50 4.30
C SER A 296 -17.95 -6.60 5.54
N TYR A 297 -17.16 -5.52 5.52
CA TYR A 297 -16.97 -4.61 6.65
C TYR A 297 -17.18 -3.15 6.23
N ARG A 298 -17.72 -2.37 7.16
CA ARG A 298 -18.25 -1.02 6.88
C ARG A 298 -17.21 0.06 7.10
N HIS A 299 -16.41 -0.09 8.14
CA HIS A 299 -15.50 0.96 8.57
C HIS A 299 -14.35 0.35 9.39
N PHE A 300 -13.14 0.86 9.16
CA PHE A 300 -12.03 0.66 10.07
C PHE A 300 -11.28 1.97 10.25
N GLU A 301 -10.67 2.14 11.42
CA GLU A 301 -10.00 3.37 11.82
C GLU A 301 -8.83 3.05 12.77
N TYR A 302 -7.71 3.73 12.55
CA TYR A 302 -6.59 3.76 13.49
C TYR A 302 -6.64 5.08 14.26
N ARG A 303 -6.68 5.00 15.60
CA ARG A 303 -6.65 6.14 16.51
C ARG A 303 -5.44 6.05 17.43
N PRO A 304 -4.78 7.16 17.78
CA PRO A 304 -3.80 7.15 18.85
C PRO A 304 -4.49 6.87 20.19
N MET A 305 -3.81 6.13 21.05
CA MET A 305 -4.20 5.95 22.44
C MET A 305 -4.14 7.30 23.18
N ARG A 306 -5.18 7.65 23.96
CA ARG A 306 -5.38 9.02 24.47
C ARG A 306 -4.66 9.36 25.79
N GLN A 307 -3.81 8.51 26.33
CA GLN A 307 -3.06 8.80 27.55
C GLN A 307 -1.60 8.35 27.44
N GLY A 308 -0.66 9.28 27.66
CA GLY A 308 0.79 9.05 27.65
C GLY A 308 1.48 9.48 26.35
N GLU A 309 2.77 9.83 26.46
CA GLU A 309 3.63 10.32 25.36
C GLU A 309 3.95 9.27 24.27
N GLU A 310 3.31 8.10 24.30
CA GLU A 310 3.62 6.98 23.42
C GLU A 310 2.55 6.70 22.36
N LYS A 311 3.01 6.51 21.12
CA LYS A 311 2.23 6.46 19.88
C LYS A 311 1.61 5.09 19.59
N ASN A 312 1.02 4.41 20.58
CA ASN A 312 0.29 3.18 20.30
C ASN A 312 -0.97 3.51 19.48
N LEU A 313 -1.10 2.89 18.30
CA LEU A 313 -2.28 3.02 17.47
C LEU A 313 -3.25 1.90 17.82
N VAL A 314 -4.49 2.26 18.17
CA VAL A 314 -5.59 1.31 18.34
C VAL A 314 -6.34 1.20 17.01
N LEU A 315 -6.41 -0.01 16.46
CA LEU A 315 -7.27 -0.32 15.33
C LEU A 315 -8.67 -0.62 15.83
N THR A 316 -9.67 -0.02 15.21
CA THR A 316 -11.09 -0.35 15.40
C THR A 316 -11.68 -0.71 14.05
N ALA A 317 -12.47 -1.79 13.96
CA ALA A 317 -13.14 -2.20 12.74
C ALA A 317 -14.52 -2.78 13.03
N PHE A 318 -15.50 -2.46 12.18
CA PHE A 318 -16.89 -2.86 12.37
C PHE A 318 -17.43 -3.60 11.13
N PRO A 319 -18.19 -4.70 11.35
CA PRO A 319 -18.82 -5.42 10.27
C PRO A 319 -19.95 -4.60 9.62
N CYS A 320 -20.41 -5.01 8.43
CA CYS A 320 -21.57 -4.38 7.79
C CYS A 320 -22.88 -4.65 8.54
N GLN A 321 -22.99 -5.83 9.12
CA GLN A 321 -24.13 -6.24 9.95
C GLN A 321 -24.02 -5.71 11.38
N LYS A 322 -25.10 -5.77 12.16
CA LYS A 322 -25.07 -5.41 13.58
C LYS A 322 -24.09 -6.36 14.29
N PRO A 323 -23.05 -5.85 14.98
CA PRO A 323 -22.05 -6.69 15.62
C PRO A 323 -22.67 -7.53 16.73
N LYS A 324 -22.25 -8.80 16.83
CA LYS A 324 -22.68 -9.72 17.89
C LYS A 324 -21.87 -9.57 19.18
N ALA A 325 -20.60 -9.21 19.04
CA ALA A 325 -19.65 -8.98 20.13
C ALA A 325 -18.48 -8.11 19.65
N LEU A 326 -17.69 -7.61 20.60
CA LEU A 326 -16.44 -6.90 20.34
C LEU A 326 -15.25 -7.80 20.72
N ALA A 327 -14.44 -8.19 19.75
CA ALA A 327 -13.21 -8.94 19.97
C ALA A 327 -12.02 -7.97 20.08
N ILE A 328 -11.29 -8.06 21.19
CA ILE A 328 -10.14 -7.22 21.52
C ILE A 328 -8.87 -8.07 21.34
N PHE A 329 -8.01 -7.68 20.40
CA PHE A 329 -6.78 -8.40 20.10
C PHE A 329 -5.57 -7.70 20.69
N PHE A 330 -4.88 -8.39 21.59
CA PHE A 330 -3.58 -8.01 22.13
C PHE A 330 -2.49 -8.74 21.34
N LEU A 331 -1.74 -7.97 20.54
CA LEU A 331 -0.71 -8.48 19.65
C LEU A 331 0.67 -7.99 20.08
N PRO A 332 1.74 -8.79 19.95
CA PRO A 332 3.08 -8.36 20.33
C PRO A 332 3.59 -7.31 19.35
N ALA A 333 4.18 -6.22 19.86
CA ALA A 333 4.72 -5.13 19.03
C ALA A 333 5.82 -5.61 18.07
N ASP A 334 6.62 -6.60 18.48
CA ASP A 334 7.70 -7.18 17.69
C ASP A 334 7.21 -7.85 16.40
N ALA A 335 5.99 -8.40 16.41
CA ALA A 335 5.37 -8.98 15.21
C ALA A 335 5.15 -7.95 14.08
N PHE A 336 5.26 -6.66 14.38
CA PHE A 336 5.12 -5.57 13.41
C PHE A 336 6.45 -4.89 13.05
N GLY A 337 7.58 -5.48 13.44
CA GLY A 337 8.93 -4.97 13.15
C GLY A 337 9.46 -4.00 14.20
N GLY A 338 9.00 -4.11 15.46
CA GLY A 338 9.37 -3.24 16.58
C GLY A 338 8.71 -1.86 16.57
N ASP A 339 7.98 -1.51 15.51
CA ASP A 339 7.19 -0.29 15.44
C ASP A 339 5.84 -0.50 16.17
N LYS A 340 5.51 0.36 17.14
CA LYS A 340 4.20 0.48 17.87
C LYS A 340 2.96 0.75 16.95
N LYS A 341 3.08 0.53 15.64
CA LYS A 341 2.07 0.81 14.62
C LYS A 341 1.44 -0.49 14.13
N ILE A 342 0.23 -0.77 14.60
CA ILE A 342 -0.57 -1.90 14.12
C ILE A 342 -1.04 -1.60 12.72
N TYR A 343 -0.95 -2.63 11.89
CA TYR A 343 -1.73 -2.70 10.67
C TYR A 343 -2.92 -3.62 10.97
N GLY A 344 -2.68 -4.81 11.50
CA GLY A 344 -3.68 -5.78 11.96
C GLY A 344 -3.51 -7.10 11.19
N LEU A 345 -4.31 -8.12 11.49
CA LEU A 345 -4.14 -9.44 10.90
C LEU A 345 -5.09 -9.63 9.70
N PRO A 346 -4.67 -10.30 8.61
CA PRO A 346 -5.57 -10.65 7.50
C PRO A 346 -6.81 -11.45 7.97
N SER A 347 -6.66 -12.25 9.03
CA SER A 347 -7.72 -13.03 9.66
C SER A 347 -8.85 -12.17 10.24
N PHE A 348 -8.61 -10.89 10.55
CA PHE A 348 -9.66 -9.97 11.00
C PHE A 348 -10.83 -9.87 10.01
N ARG A 349 -10.58 -10.10 8.72
CA ARG A 349 -11.64 -10.13 7.71
C ARG A 349 -12.63 -11.27 7.94
N GLU A 350 -12.19 -12.41 8.45
CA GLU A 350 -13.04 -13.56 8.78
C GLU A 350 -13.92 -13.25 10.00
N TRP A 351 -13.33 -12.68 11.05
CA TRP A 351 -14.05 -12.21 12.24
C TRP A 351 -15.14 -11.18 11.89
N LEU A 352 -14.82 -10.23 11.02
CA LEU A 352 -15.79 -9.24 10.54
C LEU A 352 -16.89 -9.87 9.68
N LYS A 353 -16.56 -10.84 8.81
CA LYS A 353 -17.57 -11.62 8.05
C LYS A 353 -18.52 -12.35 9.00
N ASP A 354 -18.00 -12.90 10.09
CA ASP A 354 -18.77 -13.62 11.10
C ASP A 354 -19.51 -12.71 12.11
N GLY A 355 -19.39 -11.38 11.95
CA GLY A 355 -20.16 -10.39 12.70
C GLY A 355 -19.52 -9.90 14.00
N TYR A 356 -18.23 -10.14 14.23
CA TYR A 356 -17.49 -9.53 15.33
C TYR A 356 -17.03 -8.12 14.95
N ALA A 357 -17.22 -7.15 15.84
CA ALA A 357 -16.45 -5.92 15.81
C ALA A 357 -15.05 -6.19 16.39
N ILE A 358 -14.05 -5.44 15.95
CA ILE A 358 -12.65 -5.68 16.31
C ILE A 358 -12.05 -4.42 16.91
N VAL A 359 -11.38 -4.58 18.04
CA VAL A 359 -10.38 -3.65 18.55
C VAL A 359 -9.04 -4.38 18.56
N SER A 360 -7.97 -3.76 18.10
CA SER A 360 -6.64 -4.37 18.17
C SER A 360 -5.60 -3.35 18.64
N VAL A 361 -4.74 -3.79 19.56
CA VAL A 361 -3.62 -3.03 20.11
C VAL A 361 -2.31 -3.85 20.01
N ALA A 362 -1.20 -3.19 19.66
CA ALA A 362 0.15 -3.75 19.70
C ALA A 362 0.77 -3.35 21.01
N LEU A 363 1.27 -4.32 21.75
CA LEU A 363 1.75 -4.15 23.10
C LEU A 363 3.18 -4.65 23.19
N GLU A 364 4.00 -3.91 23.94
CA GLU A 364 5.32 -4.37 24.36
C GLU A 364 5.17 -5.31 25.57
N SER A 365 6.14 -6.20 25.78
CA SER A 365 6.19 -6.96 27.04
C SER A 365 6.51 -6.05 28.22
N GLY A 366 6.02 -6.39 29.42
CA GLY A 366 6.33 -5.65 30.65
C GLY A 366 5.19 -4.76 31.18
N ARG A 367 5.47 -4.00 32.24
CA ARG A 367 4.48 -3.17 32.97
C ARG A 367 3.81 -2.12 32.09
N GLN A 368 4.58 -1.48 31.20
CA GLN A 368 4.02 -0.49 30.27
C GLN A 368 3.01 -1.13 29.31
N GLY A 369 3.28 -2.35 28.83
CA GLY A 369 2.35 -3.12 28.01
C GLY A 369 1.08 -3.51 28.76
N LEU A 370 1.21 -3.93 30.02
CA LEU A 370 0.05 -4.25 30.87
C LEU A 370 -0.83 -3.02 31.09
N GLU A 371 -0.25 -1.86 31.42
CA GLU A 371 -1.02 -0.62 31.57
C GLU A 371 -1.69 -0.19 30.26
N ALA A 372 -0.99 -0.29 29.13
CA ALA A 372 -1.58 -0.05 27.83
C ALA A 372 -2.74 -1.02 27.52
N SER A 373 -2.64 -2.30 27.90
CA SER A 373 -3.72 -3.27 27.71
C SER A 373 -5.00 -2.88 28.48
N LYS A 374 -4.87 -2.38 29.71
CA LYS A 374 -5.99 -1.87 30.52
C LYS A 374 -6.64 -0.64 29.88
N ILE A 375 -5.83 0.29 29.36
CA ILE A 375 -6.34 1.46 28.63
C ILE A 375 -7.07 1.01 27.36
N ALA A 376 -6.55 0.03 26.63
CA ALA A 376 -7.19 -0.51 25.43
C ALA A 376 -8.54 -1.16 25.75
N LEU A 377 -8.63 -1.90 26.86
CA LEU A 377 -9.87 -2.50 27.34
C LEU A 377 -10.93 -1.44 27.66
N ASN A 378 -10.57 -0.36 28.35
CA ASN A 378 -11.50 0.75 28.62
C ASN A 378 -11.98 1.44 27.34
N MET A 379 -11.07 1.72 26.40
CA MET A 379 -11.43 2.27 25.09
C MET A 379 -12.33 1.32 24.29
N ALA A 380 -12.10 0.00 24.41
CA ALA A 380 -12.94 -1.00 23.79
C ALA A 380 -14.34 -1.04 24.42
N ALA A 381 -14.45 -0.92 25.74
CA ALA A 381 -15.73 -0.85 26.44
C ALA A 381 -16.57 0.36 25.97
N GLU A 382 -15.93 1.53 25.81
CA GLU A 382 -16.59 2.70 25.22
C GLU A 382 -17.09 2.44 23.79
N ALA A 383 -16.27 1.76 22.98
CA ALA A 383 -16.62 1.41 21.60
C ALA A 383 -17.67 0.29 21.49
N ALA A 384 -17.73 -0.61 22.49
CA ALA A 384 -18.68 -1.71 22.55
C ALA A 384 -20.11 -1.22 22.71
N GLY A 385 -20.32 -0.12 23.45
CA GLY A 385 -21.66 0.44 23.66
C GLY A 385 -22.65 -0.56 24.27
N GLY A 386 -22.16 -1.44 25.15
CA GLY A 386 -22.94 -2.52 25.77
C GLY A 386 -22.92 -3.87 25.05
N LEU A 387 -22.14 -4.02 23.98
CA LEU A 387 -21.88 -5.33 23.37
C LEU A 387 -21.02 -6.21 24.30
N PRO A 388 -21.24 -7.54 24.29
CA PRO A 388 -20.35 -8.47 24.98
C PRO A 388 -18.94 -8.38 24.39
N MET A 389 -17.93 -8.39 25.24
CA MET A 389 -16.53 -8.28 24.84
C MET A 389 -15.77 -9.58 25.05
N LEU A 390 -14.81 -9.85 24.18
CA LEU A 390 -13.88 -10.97 24.29
C LEU A 390 -12.46 -10.45 24.11
N VAL A 391 -11.51 -10.97 24.89
CA VAL A 391 -10.09 -10.62 24.72
C VAL A 391 -9.33 -11.82 24.16
N VAL A 392 -8.54 -11.58 23.12
CA VAL A 392 -7.65 -12.57 22.50
C VAL A 392 -6.23 -12.03 22.57
N GLY A 393 -5.36 -12.71 23.32
CA GLY A 393 -3.95 -12.34 23.44
C GLY A 393 -3.05 -13.36 22.75
N VAL A 394 -2.01 -12.89 22.06
CA VAL A 394 -1.12 -13.73 21.26
C VAL A 394 0.34 -13.59 21.67
N GLY A 395 1.03 -14.71 21.81
CA GLY A 395 2.43 -14.80 22.17
C GLY A 395 2.70 -14.23 23.56
N ILE A 396 3.82 -13.53 23.69
CA ILE A 396 4.30 -13.00 24.98
C ILE A 396 3.31 -12.07 25.68
N VAL A 397 2.49 -11.34 24.92
CA VAL A 397 1.44 -10.45 25.45
C VAL A 397 0.10 -11.15 25.64
N GLY A 398 0.05 -12.45 25.38
CA GLY A 398 -1.08 -13.33 25.69
C GLY A 398 -1.40 -13.34 27.17
N ASN A 399 -0.40 -13.17 28.02
CA ASN A 399 -0.56 -13.04 29.48
C ASN A 399 -1.47 -11.86 29.86
N PHE A 400 -1.46 -10.77 29.10
CA PHE A 400 -2.34 -9.62 29.35
C PHE A 400 -3.81 -9.94 29.13
N ALA A 401 -4.16 -10.94 28.31
CA ALA A 401 -5.55 -11.39 28.21
C ALA A 401 -6.04 -12.01 29.53
N LEU A 402 -5.16 -12.73 30.22
CA LEU A 402 -5.43 -13.33 31.52
C LEU A 402 -5.43 -12.27 32.64
N LEU A 403 -4.44 -11.39 32.65
CA LEU A 403 -4.33 -10.33 33.67
C LEU A 403 -5.44 -9.27 33.56
N ASN A 404 -6.16 -9.19 32.44
CA ASN A 404 -7.35 -8.35 32.27
C ASN A 404 -8.67 -9.14 32.39
N SER A 405 -8.67 -10.28 33.09
CA SER A 405 -9.88 -11.13 33.26
C SER A 405 -10.55 -10.96 34.62
N ASP A 406 -10.27 -9.86 35.32
CA ASP A 406 -10.72 -9.58 36.68
C ASP A 406 -12.19 -9.11 36.79
N ALA A 407 -12.64 -8.90 38.03
CA ALA A 407 -13.99 -8.40 38.31
C ALA A 407 -14.28 -7.03 37.66
N LYS A 408 -13.26 -6.17 37.50
CA LYS A 408 -13.40 -4.86 36.87
C LYS A 408 -13.64 -5.01 35.38
N ALA A 409 -12.87 -5.86 34.70
CA ALA A 409 -13.06 -6.18 33.30
C ALA A 409 -14.43 -6.81 33.05
N ARG A 410 -14.88 -7.71 33.93
CA ARG A 410 -16.23 -8.28 33.87
C ARG A 410 -17.32 -7.21 33.99
N ALA A 411 -17.15 -6.23 34.87
CA ALA A 411 -18.07 -5.11 35.01
C ALA A 411 -18.14 -4.22 33.76
N LEU A 412 -17.08 -4.18 32.96
CA LEU A 412 -17.06 -3.50 31.65
C LEU A 412 -17.75 -4.30 30.53
N GLY A 413 -18.20 -5.54 30.80
CA GLY A 413 -18.85 -6.41 29.83
C GLY A 413 -17.92 -7.42 29.16
N LEU A 414 -16.77 -7.73 29.77
CA LEU A 414 -15.93 -8.85 29.33
C LEU A 414 -16.59 -10.19 29.67
N CYS A 415 -16.77 -11.03 28.64
CA CYS A 415 -17.45 -12.32 28.73
C CYS A 415 -16.47 -13.50 28.78
N GLY A 416 -15.23 -13.29 28.32
CA GLY A 416 -14.18 -14.29 28.38
C GLY A 416 -12.89 -13.90 27.68
N PHE A 417 -11.87 -14.74 27.84
CA PHE A 417 -10.54 -14.53 27.24
C PHE A 417 -10.02 -15.78 26.51
N ILE A 418 -9.10 -15.55 25.57
CA ILE A 418 -8.33 -16.59 24.89
C ILE A 418 -6.86 -16.17 24.87
N GLY A 419 -5.99 -16.93 25.52
CA GLY A 419 -4.53 -16.75 25.46
C GLY A 419 -3.91 -17.76 24.51
N ILE A 420 -3.17 -17.30 23.50
CA ILE A 420 -2.50 -18.15 22.51
C ILE A 420 -0.99 -18.01 22.69
N LYS A 421 -0.30 -19.10 23.01
CA LYS A 421 1.13 -19.14 23.38
C LYS A 421 1.48 -18.07 24.42
N ALA A 422 0.60 -17.94 25.42
CA ALA A 422 0.71 -16.92 26.45
C ALA A 422 1.80 -17.29 27.46
N SER A 423 2.62 -16.32 27.87
CA SER A 423 3.60 -16.56 28.92
C SER A 423 2.92 -16.57 30.30
N ILE A 424 2.64 -17.77 30.81
CA ILE A 424 1.87 -18.00 32.03
C ILE A 424 2.67 -17.73 33.30
N ASP A 425 3.96 -18.07 33.27
CA ASP A 425 4.91 -17.75 34.33
C ASP A 425 5.84 -16.63 33.86
N TRP A 426 6.03 -15.63 34.71
CA TRP A 426 6.82 -14.45 34.43
C TRP A 426 7.71 -14.08 35.63
N PRO A 427 8.96 -13.62 35.41
CA PRO A 427 9.87 -13.30 36.52
C PRO A 427 9.40 -12.21 37.48
N LEU A 428 8.45 -11.39 37.04
CA LEU A 428 7.83 -10.34 37.85
C LEU A 428 6.41 -10.79 38.17
N GLU A 429 6.11 -10.87 39.47
CA GLU A 429 4.84 -11.35 39.99
C GLU A 429 3.63 -10.63 39.37
N ASP A 430 3.71 -9.30 39.25
CA ASP A 430 2.65 -8.46 38.67
C ASP A 430 2.36 -8.70 37.17
N LEU A 431 3.23 -9.46 36.50
CA LEU A 431 3.11 -9.83 35.09
C LEU A 431 2.92 -11.34 34.90
N SER A 432 2.88 -12.12 35.98
CA SER A 432 2.74 -13.58 35.97
C SER A 432 1.26 -13.95 36.22
N PRO A 433 0.51 -14.41 35.19
CA PRO A 433 -0.84 -14.92 35.39
C PRO A 433 -0.95 -15.97 36.50
N LEU A 434 0.07 -16.80 36.70
CA LEU A 434 0.10 -17.82 37.73
C LEU A 434 -0.04 -17.24 39.16
N ALA A 435 0.50 -16.05 39.41
CA ALA A 435 0.37 -15.35 40.69
C ALA A 435 -1.03 -14.75 40.92
N HIS A 436 -1.80 -14.54 39.85
CA HIS A 436 -3.07 -13.82 39.87
C HIS A 436 -4.30 -14.69 39.52
N VAL A 437 -4.17 -16.02 39.60
CA VAL A 437 -5.26 -16.97 39.28
C VAL A 437 -6.54 -16.68 40.06
N ALA A 438 -6.43 -16.32 41.33
CA ALA A 438 -7.57 -16.01 42.19
C ALA A 438 -8.37 -14.79 41.72
N GLU A 439 -7.75 -13.88 40.96
CA GLU A 439 -8.39 -12.65 40.45
C GLU A 439 -9.23 -12.89 39.19
N ILE A 440 -9.07 -14.04 38.53
CA ILE A 440 -9.78 -14.38 37.28
C ILE A 440 -11.27 -14.57 37.55
N GLU A 441 -12.13 -13.82 36.86
CA GLU A 441 -13.59 -13.82 37.08
C GLU A 441 -14.42 -14.18 35.84
N VAL A 442 -13.78 -14.25 34.67
CA VAL A 442 -14.44 -14.61 33.41
C VAL A 442 -13.88 -15.95 32.88
N PRO A 443 -14.69 -16.75 32.18
CA PRO A 443 -14.22 -18.00 31.60
C PRO A 443 -13.18 -17.75 30.51
N GLY A 444 -12.27 -18.71 30.30
CA GLY A 444 -11.27 -18.55 29.26
C GLY A 444 -10.61 -19.84 28.78
N TYR A 445 -9.88 -19.70 27.69
CA TYR A 445 -9.11 -20.77 27.07
C TYR A 445 -7.64 -20.37 26.98
N ILE A 446 -6.74 -21.32 27.24
CA ILE A 446 -5.31 -21.19 27.01
C ILE A 446 -4.94 -22.20 25.95
N MET A 447 -4.29 -21.73 24.88
CA MET A 447 -3.81 -22.54 23.78
C MET A 447 -2.30 -22.46 23.74
N ASP A 448 -1.60 -23.56 24.05
CA ASP A 448 -0.14 -23.58 24.03
C ASP A 448 0.40 -24.95 23.57
N ASP A 449 1.70 -24.99 23.29
CA ASP A 449 2.42 -26.25 23.12
C ASP A 449 2.46 -26.99 24.47
N ASP A 450 2.58 -28.32 24.46
CA ASP A 450 2.59 -29.13 25.69
C ASP A 450 3.75 -28.71 26.61
N ASN A 451 3.41 -28.12 27.77
CA ASN A 451 4.38 -27.58 28.73
C ASN A 451 3.89 -27.66 30.18
N ASP A 452 4.85 -27.84 31.10
CA ASP A 452 4.57 -28.00 32.54
C ASP A 452 3.91 -26.75 33.16
N THR A 453 4.21 -25.56 32.63
CA THR A 453 3.70 -24.29 33.16
C THR A 453 2.20 -24.09 32.90
N MET A 454 1.69 -24.57 31.76
CA MET A 454 0.25 -24.59 31.48
C MET A 454 -0.47 -25.54 32.43
N ASP A 455 0.09 -26.73 32.66
CA ASP A 455 -0.49 -27.72 33.57
C ASP A 455 -0.54 -27.21 35.03
N GLU A 456 0.55 -26.59 35.51
CA GLU A 456 0.60 -25.96 36.83
C GLU A 456 -0.49 -24.87 36.98
N PHE A 457 -0.65 -24.02 35.98
CA PHE A 457 -1.68 -22.99 35.99
C PHE A 457 -3.09 -23.56 35.98
N LEU A 458 -3.37 -24.58 35.17
CA LEU A 458 -4.69 -25.21 35.11
C LEU A 458 -5.03 -25.91 36.43
N GLN A 459 -4.04 -26.50 37.11
CA GLN A 459 -4.21 -27.06 38.45
C GLN A 459 -4.55 -25.97 39.47
N ALA A 460 -3.84 -24.84 39.45
CA ALA A 460 -4.13 -23.68 40.31
C ALA A 460 -5.54 -23.11 40.03
N ALA A 461 -5.90 -22.94 38.75
CA ALA A 461 -7.22 -22.45 38.35
C ALA A 461 -8.34 -23.38 38.83
N LYS A 462 -8.13 -24.70 38.74
CA LYS A 462 -9.08 -25.69 39.24
C LYS A 462 -9.19 -25.67 40.77
N ALA A 463 -8.09 -25.47 41.49
CA ALA A 463 -8.10 -25.34 42.94
C ALA A 463 -8.92 -24.12 43.40
N GLU A 464 -8.81 -23.02 42.65
CA GLU A 464 -9.58 -21.77 42.86
C GLU A 464 -10.99 -21.79 42.24
N ASN A 465 -11.47 -22.94 41.74
CA ASN A 465 -12.75 -23.11 41.05
C ASN A 465 -12.99 -22.15 39.87
N LYS A 466 -11.93 -21.76 39.15
CA LYS A 466 -11.99 -20.89 37.98
C LYS A 466 -12.34 -21.69 36.72
N SER A 467 -13.11 -21.07 35.82
CA SER A 467 -13.58 -21.70 34.57
C SER A 467 -12.58 -21.48 33.43
N VAL A 468 -11.39 -22.07 33.56
CA VAL A 468 -10.32 -21.98 32.55
C VAL A 468 -9.99 -23.36 31.99
N GLN A 469 -9.83 -23.46 30.66
CA GLN A 469 -9.52 -24.71 29.98
C GLN A 469 -8.23 -24.58 29.14
N GLY A 470 -7.38 -25.60 29.20
CA GLY A 470 -6.22 -25.73 28.33
C GLY A 470 -6.55 -26.49 27.06
N LEU A 471 -5.95 -26.08 25.95
CA LEU A 471 -6.03 -26.74 24.66
C LEU A 471 -4.62 -26.82 24.08
N LEU A 472 -4.23 -28.03 23.66
CA LEU A 472 -2.95 -28.20 22.98
C LEU A 472 -3.01 -27.55 21.60
N PHE A 473 -1.91 -26.91 21.23
CA PHE A 473 -1.74 -26.36 19.89
C PHE A 473 -1.85 -27.51 18.85
N PRO A 474 -2.55 -27.33 17.73
CA PRO A 474 -2.72 -28.39 16.74
C PRO A 474 -1.35 -28.90 16.27
N GLU A 475 -1.13 -30.23 16.29
CA GLU A 475 0.13 -30.83 15.84
C GLU A 475 0.50 -30.34 14.43
N THR A 476 1.67 -29.71 14.33
CA THR A 476 2.22 -29.26 13.05
C THR A 476 2.76 -30.47 12.30
N SER A 477 2.01 -30.97 11.32
CA SER A 477 2.58 -31.91 10.35
C SER A 477 3.77 -31.22 9.65
N THR A 478 4.89 -31.92 9.44
CA THR A 478 6.09 -31.40 8.76
C THR A 478 5.84 -30.87 7.34
N THR A 479 4.63 -31.10 6.81
CA THR A 479 4.15 -30.65 5.50
C THR A 479 3.29 -29.38 5.54
N MET A 480 2.87 -28.88 6.70
CA MET A 480 2.01 -27.70 6.79
C MET A 480 2.81 -26.40 6.75
N THR A 481 2.29 -25.43 5.99
CA THR A 481 2.84 -24.08 5.96
C THR A 481 2.34 -23.28 7.16
N SER A 482 3.12 -22.29 7.62
CA SER A 482 2.76 -21.42 8.75
C SER A 482 1.43 -20.66 8.57
N GLU A 483 1.00 -20.44 7.32
CA GLU A 483 -0.29 -19.80 7.01
C GLU A 483 -1.48 -20.76 7.19
N GLU A 484 -1.32 -22.04 6.83
CA GLU A 484 -2.36 -23.07 7.03
C GLU A 484 -2.57 -23.35 8.52
N GLU A 485 -1.47 -23.33 9.28
CA GLU A 485 -1.49 -23.36 10.73
C GLU A 485 -2.24 -22.14 11.30
N ALA A 486 -1.89 -20.93 10.87
CA ALA A 486 -2.58 -19.71 11.31
C ALA A 486 -4.08 -19.71 10.96
N ALA A 487 -4.47 -20.23 9.79
CA ALA A 487 -5.87 -20.35 9.39
C ALA A 487 -6.64 -21.35 10.27
N LYS A 488 -6.07 -22.53 10.54
CA LYS A 488 -6.67 -23.52 11.46
C LYS A 488 -6.82 -22.97 12.87
N VAL A 489 -5.78 -22.31 13.38
CA VAL A 489 -5.79 -21.67 14.69
C VAL A 489 -6.87 -20.58 14.72
N ASN A 490 -6.96 -19.74 13.67
CA ASN A 490 -7.99 -18.71 13.61
C ASN A 490 -9.41 -19.28 13.64
N GLN A 491 -9.67 -20.36 12.90
CA GLN A 491 -10.96 -21.05 12.91
C GLN A 491 -11.30 -21.57 14.31
N LEU A 492 -10.36 -22.27 14.97
CA LEU A 492 -10.54 -22.78 16.32
C LEU A 492 -10.80 -21.66 17.33
N VAL A 493 -10.04 -20.56 17.27
CA VAL A 493 -10.23 -19.40 18.17
C VAL A 493 -11.61 -18.77 17.96
N MET A 494 -12.12 -18.69 16.73
CA MET A 494 -13.48 -18.23 16.47
C MET A 494 -14.56 -19.16 17.05
N GLU A 495 -14.36 -20.47 16.98
CA GLU A 495 -15.26 -21.44 17.60
C GLU A 495 -15.29 -21.30 19.14
N LEU A 496 -14.12 -21.12 19.77
CA LEU A 496 -14.01 -20.86 21.20
C LEU A 496 -14.65 -19.52 21.60
N ALA A 497 -14.45 -18.48 20.80
CA ALA A 497 -15.08 -17.18 20.99
C ALA A 497 -16.62 -17.29 20.96
N ALA A 498 -17.18 -18.10 20.06
CA ALA A 498 -18.61 -18.36 20.01
C ALA A 498 -19.11 -19.11 21.25
N GLN A 499 -18.34 -20.08 21.77
CA GLN A 499 -18.68 -20.80 23.00
C GLN A 499 -18.69 -19.89 24.24
N LEU A 500 -17.71 -18.99 24.36
CA LEU A 500 -17.64 -18.04 25.48
C LEU A 500 -18.87 -17.12 25.53
N LEU A 501 -19.37 -16.67 24.36
CA LEU A 501 -20.58 -15.85 24.28
C LEU A 501 -21.87 -16.61 24.61
N GLN A 502 -21.91 -17.93 24.40
CA GLN A 502 -23.09 -18.74 24.76
C GLN A 502 -23.17 -19.05 26.26
N LYS A 503 -22.03 -19.06 26.95
CA LYS A 503 -21.95 -19.33 28.40
C LYS A 503 -22.43 -18.14 29.24
N GLU A 504 -22.65 -16.97 28.66
CA GLU A 504 -23.28 -15.85 29.36
C GLU A 504 -24.81 -15.96 29.33
N PRO A 505 -25.49 -15.97 30.49
CA PRO A 505 -26.93 -15.81 30.52
C PRO A 505 -27.25 -14.39 30.03
N ARG A 506 -28.02 -14.27 28.94
CA ARG A 506 -28.58 -13.00 28.47
C ARG A 506 -29.24 -12.30 29.66
N ARG A 507 -28.64 -11.19 30.12
CA ARG A 507 -29.25 -10.31 31.14
C ARG A 507 -30.33 -9.44 30.51
#